data_AF-A0A9W8IA23-F1
#
_entry.id   AF-A0A9W8IA23-F1
#
_cell.length_a   1.000
_cell.length_b   1.000
_cell.length_c   1.000
_cell.angle_alpha   90.00
_cell.angle_beta   90.00
_cell.angle_gamma   90.00
#
_symmetry.space_group_name_H-M   'P 1'
#
loop_
_entity.id
_entity.type
_entity.pdbx_description
1 polymer ?
#
loop_
_entity_poly.entity_id
_entity_poly.type
_entity_poly.pdbx_seq_one_letter_code
_entity_poly.pdbx_strand_id
1 'polypeptide(L)'
;MSDNKDAIQTEEPPIRQRIWYRNAPHASLPQDTEELIQEATRPLSDIPDALNRPYVQKSLNNNMLEIMAWNLMESLTAENEFNQHIRRFLNILLGDDPDIPIPFDFQDMQVSAYHDQLIQLVQESLSRSDEFLYRVNKSRDQVVFAIEQKAQLKRQLEKTAK
;
A
#
# COMPACT_ATOMS: atom_id res chain seq x y z
N MET A 1 -9.92 53.12 -16.90
CA MET A 1 -10.85 52.15 -16.29
C MET A 1 -11.28 51.24 -17.43
N SER A 2 -10.41 50.33 -17.87
CA SER A 2 -10.23 48.99 -17.28
C SER A 2 -11.56 48.25 -17.25
N ASP A 3 -11.74 47.31 -18.17
CA ASP A 3 -11.81 45.89 -17.78
C ASP A 3 -11.66 44.99 -19.01
N ASN A 4 -10.49 44.35 -19.05
CA ASN A 4 -10.14 43.25 -19.93
C ASN A 4 -10.90 42.01 -19.43
N LYS A 5 -11.75 41.41 -20.26
CA LYS A 5 -12.32 40.08 -20.00
C LYS A 5 -11.67 39.09 -20.97
N ASP A 6 -10.49 38.64 -20.60
CA ASP A 6 -9.86 37.48 -21.23
C ASP A 6 -10.58 36.22 -20.74
N ALA A 7 -11.46 35.69 -21.60
CA ALA A 7 -11.99 34.35 -21.46
C ALA A 7 -10.87 33.36 -21.81
N ILE A 8 -10.28 32.75 -20.79
CA ILE A 8 -9.34 31.64 -20.95
C ILE A 8 -10.14 30.44 -21.47
N GLN A 9 -10.04 30.19 -22.78
CA GLN A 9 -10.46 28.93 -23.39
C GLN A 9 -9.47 27.86 -22.96
N THR A 10 -9.88 26.98 -22.06
CA THR A 10 -9.16 25.75 -21.72
C THR A 10 -9.33 24.79 -22.89
N GLU A 11 -8.46 24.86 -23.90
CA GLU A 11 -8.35 23.80 -24.90
C GLU A 11 -7.80 22.54 -24.23
N GLU A 12 -8.67 21.55 -23.98
CA GLU A 12 -8.22 20.20 -23.67
C GLU A 12 -7.37 19.66 -24.84
N PRO A 13 -6.17 19.13 -24.60
CA PRO A 13 -5.38 18.55 -25.68
C PRO A 13 -6.12 17.34 -26.24
N PRO A 14 -6.15 17.15 -27.57
CA PRO A 14 -6.86 16.03 -28.17
C PRO A 14 -6.29 14.70 -27.65
N ILE A 15 -7.20 13.84 -27.18
CA ILE A 15 -6.91 12.47 -26.78
C ILE A 15 -6.18 11.78 -27.93
N ARG A 16 -4.87 11.55 -27.78
CA ARG A 16 -4.10 10.76 -28.75
C ARG A 16 -4.59 9.32 -28.68
N GLN A 17 -5.53 8.96 -29.55
CA GLN A 17 -5.87 7.57 -29.80
C GLN A 17 -4.60 6.87 -30.29
N ARG A 18 -4.04 5.97 -29.48
CA ARG A 18 -2.99 5.05 -29.94
C ARG A 18 -3.63 4.10 -30.94
N ILE A 19 -3.63 4.48 -32.21
CA ILE A 19 -4.00 3.60 -33.30
C ILE A 19 -2.89 2.56 -33.41
N TRP A 20 -3.13 1.35 -32.90
CA TRP A 20 -2.25 0.21 -33.14
C TRP A 20 -2.40 -0.20 -34.60
N TYR A 21 -1.61 0.39 -35.48
CA TYR A 21 -1.47 -0.10 -36.85
C TYR A 21 -0.79 -1.47 -36.80
N ARG A 22 -1.59 -2.53 -36.89
CA ARG A 22 -1.13 -3.94 -36.86
C ARG A 22 -0.12 -4.29 -37.97
N ASN A 23 0.01 -3.44 -38.98
CA ASN A 23 0.83 -3.65 -40.18
C ASN A 23 1.82 -2.51 -40.47
N ALA A 24 2.01 -1.55 -39.56
CA ALA A 24 3.09 -0.58 -39.71
C ALA A 24 4.42 -1.29 -39.40
N PRO A 25 5.48 -1.13 -40.22
CA PRO A 25 6.80 -1.62 -39.84
C PRO A 25 7.13 -1.00 -38.48
N HIS A 26 7.28 -1.85 -37.46
CA HIS A 26 7.69 -1.39 -36.14
C HIS A 26 8.95 -0.57 -36.33
N ALA A 27 8.98 0.66 -35.80
CA ALA A 27 10.21 1.41 -35.71
C ALA A 27 11.26 0.50 -35.08
N SER A 28 12.40 0.32 -35.75
CA SER A 28 13.50 -0.48 -35.22
C SER A 28 13.76 -0.03 -33.80
N LEU A 29 13.72 -1.00 -32.89
CA LEU A 29 14.03 -0.75 -31.50
C LEU A 29 15.46 -0.15 -31.44
N PRO A 30 15.73 0.82 -30.56
CA PRO A 30 17.10 1.26 -30.32
C PRO A 30 18.02 0.03 -30.15
N GLN A 31 19.21 0.03 -30.76
CA GLN A 31 20.10 -1.15 -30.75
C GLN A 31 20.30 -1.72 -29.33
N ASP A 32 20.42 -0.84 -28.34
CA ASP A 32 20.51 -1.20 -26.91
C ASP A 32 19.34 -2.05 -26.40
N THR A 33 18.12 -1.83 -26.92
CA THR A 33 16.93 -2.60 -26.53
C THR A 33 16.83 -3.94 -27.25
N GLU A 34 17.36 -4.07 -28.47
CA GLU A 34 17.41 -5.36 -29.16
C GLU A 34 18.41 -6.30 -28.50
N GLU A 35 19.59 -5.81 -28.14
CA GLU A 35 20.60 -6.57 -27.41
C GLU A 35 20.10 -7.02 -26.03
N LEU A 36 19.40 -6.13 -25.31
CA LEU A 36 18.85 -6.43 -23.99
C LEU A 36 17.72 -7.47 -24.06
N ILE A 37 16.89 -7.44 -25.12
CA ILE A 37 15.86 -8.46 -25.35
C ILE A 37 16.51 -9.80 -25.71
N GLN A 38 17.54 -9.81 -26.55
CA GLN A 38 18.26 -11.05 -26.89
C GLN A 38 18.91 -11.68 -25.65
N GLU A 39 19.55 -10.88 -24.80
CA GLU A 39 20.14 -11.33 -23.55
C GLU A 39 19.08 -11.80 -22.52
N ALA A 40 17.92 -11.15 -22.50
CA ALA A 40 16.80 -11.56 -21.65
C ALA A 40 16.15 -12.88 -22.10
N THR A 41 16.07 -13.09 -23.42
CA THR A 41 15.38 -14.25 -24.03
C THR A 41 16.29 -15.44 -24.28
N ARG A 42 17.61 -15.27 -24.13
CA ARG A 42 18.58 -16.37 -24.23
C ARG A 42 18.20 -17.51 -23.28
N PRO A 43 18.20 -18.78 -23.71
CA PRO A 43 17.94 -19.91 -22.84
C PRO A 43 18.96 -19.94 -21.69
N LEU A 44 18.50 -20.32 -20.50
CA LEU A 44 19.37 -20.44 -19.33
C LEU A 44 20.26 -21.67 -19.50
N SER A 45 21.57 -21.45 -19.51
CA SER A 45 22.57 -22.52 -19.73
C SER A 45 22.87 -23.25 -18.41
N ASP A 46 23.21 -22.48 -17.38
CA ASP A 46 23.62 -22.96 -16.05
C ASP A 46 23.14 -22.01 -14.94
N ILE A 47 23.23 -22.44 -13.68
CA ILE A 47 22.86 -21.62 -12.50
C ILE A 47 23.73 -20.35 -12.35
N PRO A 48 25.05 -20.38 -12.56
CA PRO A 48 25.88 -19.16 -12.54
C PRO A 48 25.49 -18.16 -13.64
N ASP A 49 25.13 -18.66 -14.83
CA ASP A 49 24.63 -17.85 -15.95
C ASP A 49 23.32 -17.15 -15.57
N ALA A 50 22.43 -17.86 -14.87
CA ALA A 50 21.19 -17.29 -14.33
C ALA A 50 21.44 -16.14 -13.32
N LEU A 51 22.44 -16.29 -12.45
CA LEU A 51 22.77 -15.29 -11.42
C LEU A 51 23.50 -14.06 -11.96
N ASN A 52 24.20 -14.19 -13.08
CA ASN A 52 24.90 -13.06 -13.71
C ASN A 52 23.97 -12.17 -14.53
N ARG A 53 22.75 -12.63 -14.82
CA ARG A 53 21.76 -11.84 -15.56
C ARG A 53 21.33 -10.61 -14.76
N PRO A 54 21.40 -9.40 -15.35
CA PRO A 54 21.16 -8.14 -14.63
C PRO A 54 19.73 -8.04 -14.06
N TYR A 55 18.74 -8.63 -14.72
CA TYR A 55 17.35 -8.66 -14.24
C TYR A 55 17.14 -9.62 -13.06
N VAL A 56 17.87 -10.74 -13.01
CA VAL A 56 17.84 -11.66 -11.86
C VAL A 56 18.50 -10.99 -10.66
N GLN A 57 19.66 -10.37 -10.86
CA GLN A 57 20.32 -9.60 -9.80
C GLN A 57 19.45 -8.44 -9.31
N LYS A 58 18.81 -7.70 -10.23
CA LYS A 58 17.87 -6.63 -9.88
C LYS A 58 16.71 -7.18 -9.05
N SER A 59 16.12 -8.31 -9.43
CA SER A 59 15.02 -8.94 -8.69
C SER A 59 15.47 -9.43 -7.29
N LEU A 60 16.61 -10.10 -7.20
CA LEU A 60 17.15 -10.63 -5.94
C LEU A 60 17.66 -9.53 -4.99
N ASN A 61 18.12 -8.39 -5.51
CA ASN A 61 18.63 -7.28 -4.70
C ASN A 61 17.60 -6.15 -4.50
N ASN A 62 16.41 -6.23 -5.13
CA ASN A 62 15.37 -5.23 -4.95
C ASN A 62 14.86 -5.22 -3.50
N ASN A 63 14.81 -4.05 -2.87
CA ASN A 63 14.34 -3.84 -1.50
C ASN A 63 12.82 -3.58 -1.39
N MET A 64 12.06 -3.80 -2.46
CA MET A 64 10.64 -3.44 -2.52
C MET A 64 9.78 -4.17 -1.49
N LEU A 65 10.08 -5.44 -1.18
CA LEU A 65 9.34 -6.18 -0.14
C LEU A 65 9.63 -5.62 1.25
N GLU A 66 10.88 -5.24 1.52
CA GLU A 66 11.31 -4.60 2.75
C GLU A 66 10.63 -3.24 2.94
N ILE A 67 10.53 -2.43 1.88
CA ILE A 67 9.79 -1.15 1.89
C ILE A 67 8.30 -1.39 2.17
N MET A 68 7.68 -2.39 1.51
CA MET A 68 6.29 -2.74 1.77
C MET A 68 6.06 -3.18 3.22
N ALA A 69 6.94 -4.03 3.77
CA ALA A 69 6.84 -4.46 5.16
C ALA A 69 6.95 -3.27 6.13
N TRP A 70 7.83 -2.32 5.85
CA TRP A 70 7.99 -1.11 6.64
C TRP A 70 6.74 -0.21 6.58
N ASN A 71 6.19 0.05 5.39
CA ASN A 71 4.95 0.83 5.22
C ASN A 71 3.75 0.18 5.95
N LEU A 72 3.66 -1.15 5.91
CA LEU A 72 2.61 -1.88 6.64
C LEU A 72 2.78 -1.77 8.15
N MET A 73 4.03 -1.76 8.65
CA MET A 73 4.31 -1.55 10.07
C MET A 73 3.98 -0.13 10.53
N GLU A 74 4.29 0.88 9.72
CA GLU A 74 3.91 2.27 9.97
C GLU A 74 2.38 2.41 10.02
N SER A 75 1.68 1.83 9.06
CA SER A 75 0.21 1.81 9.02
C SER A 75 -0.40 1.14 10.25
N LEU A 76 0.16 0.02 10.70
CA LEU A 76 -0.27 -0.66 11.92
C LEU A 76 -0.08 0.21 13.17
N THR A 77 1.05 0.91 13.25
CA THR A 77 1.38 1.74 14.40
C THR A 77 0.42 2.93 14.49
N ALA A 78 0.23 3.63 13.37
CA ALA A 78 -0.69 4.77 13.29
C ALA A 78 -2.15 4.36 13.60
N GLU A 79 -2.61 3.24 13.04
CA GLU A 79 -3.96 2.76 13.31
C GLU A 79 -4.12 2.31 14.77
N ASN A 80 -3.11 1.68 15.36
CA ASN A 80 -3.17 1.26 16.77
C ASN A 80 -3.24 2.47 17.72
N GLU A 81 -2.51 3.56 17.42
CA GLU A 81 -2.63 4.84 18.15
C GLU A 81 -4.03 5.44 18.00
N PHE A 82 -4.57 5.46 16.78
CA PHE A 82 -5.94 5.92 16.52
C PHE A 82 -6.99 5.09 17.28
N ASN A 83 -6.84 3.77 17.30
CA ASN A 83 -7.73 2.86 18.01
C ASN A 83 -7.69 3.10 19.53
N GLN A 84 -6.51 3.40 20.11
CA GLN A 84 -6.40 3.82 21.52
C GLN A 84 -7.21 5.09 21.81
N HIS A 85 -7.19 6.07 20.90
CA HIS A 85 -8.02 7.28 21.05
C HIS A 85 -9.52 6.96 21.02
N ILE A 86 -9.96 6.08 20.13
CA ILE A 86 -11.37 5.67 20.08
C ILE A 86 -11.76 4.89 21.34
N ARG A 87 -10.90 3.99 21.85
CA ARG A 87 -11.17 3.25 23.10
C ARG A 87 -11.30 4.20 24.29
N ARG A 88 -10.42 5.20 24.37
CA ARG A 88 -10.53 6.24 25.40
C ARG A 88 -11.83 7.01 25.26
N PHE A 89 -12.21 7.41 24.04
CA PHE A 89 -13.48 8.08 23.80
C PHE A 89 -14.68 7.23 24.21
N LEU A 90 -14.66 5.93 23.93
CA LEU A 90 -15.70 5.00 24.38
C LEU A 90 -15.79 4.94 25.92
N ASN A 91 -14.65 4.86 26.62
CA ASN A 91 -14.64 4.84 28.09
C ASN A 91 -15.25 6.12 28.69
N ILE A 92 -15.00 7.27 28.06
CA ILE A 92 -15.61 8.56 28.44
C ILE A 92 -17.13 8.52 28.24
N LEU A 93 -17.59 7.98 27.11
CA LEU A 93 -19.03 7.86 26.82
C LEU A 93 -19.74 6.92 27.79
N LEU A 94 -19.08 5.84 28.22
CA LEU A 94 -19.60 4.88 29.18
C LEU A 94 -19.52 5.38 30.64
N GLY A 95 -18.75 6.45 30.89
CA GLY A 95 -18.55 6.98 32.23
C GLY A 95 -17.58 6.16 33.09
N ASP A 96 -16.79 5.28 32.47
CA ASP A 96 -15.79 4.43 33.12
C ASP A 96 -14.43 5.13 33.27
N ASP A 97 -14.28 6.37 32.80
CA ASP A 97 -13.04 7.16 32.90
C ASP A 97 -12.96 7.85 34.28
N PRO A 98 -12.00 7.47 35.17
CA PRO A 98 -11.88 8.04 36.51
C PRO A 98 -11.43 9.52 36.50
N ASP A 99 -10.87 10.01 35.39
CA ASP A 99 -10.31 11.36 35.29
C ASP A 99 -11.32 12.39 34.76
N ILE A 100 -12.46 11.95 34.22
CA ILE A 100 -13.47 12.81 33.59
C ILE A 100 -14.83 12.60 34.26
N PRO A 101 -15.30 13.53 35.11
CA PRO A 101 -16.65 13.45 35.64
C PRO A 101 -17.67 13.47 34.48
N ILE A 102 -18.59 12.51 34.49
CA ILE A 102 -19.60 12.30 33.44
C ILE A 102 -20.36 13.62 33.20
N PRO A 103 -20.23 14.27 32.03
CA PRO A 103 -20.84 15.58 31.79
C PRO A 103 -22.35 15.52 31.52
N PHE A 104 -22.93 14.33 31.36
CA PHE A 104 -24.25 14.15 30.78
C PHE A 104 -25.28 13.78 31.84
N ASP A 105 -26.21 14.70 32.11
CA ASP A 105 -27.42 14.44 32.87
C ASP A 105 -28.51 13.98 31.87
N PHE A 106 -28.65 12.66 31.67
CA PHE A 106 -29.54 12.04 30.68
C PHE A 106 -31.02 12.04 31.11
N GLN A 107 -31.53 13.16 31.62
CA GLN A 107 -32.94 13.26 32.04
C GLN A 107 -33.92 13.31 30.86
N ASP A 108 -33.43 13.58 29.64
CA ASP A 108 -34.23 13.60 28.42
C ASP A 108 -34.08 12.31 27.61
N MET A 109 -35.21 11.67 27.31
CA MET A 109 -35.29 10.39 26.60
C MET A 109 -34.74 10.47 25.16
N GLN A 110 -34.81 11.65 24.51
CA GLN A 110 -34.16 11.84 23.20
C GLN A 110 -32.64 11.87 23.31
N VAL A 111 -32.10 12.52 24.34
CA VAL A 111 -30.64 12.63 24.56
C VAL A 111 -30.04 11.25 24.86
N SER A 112 -30.76 10.41 25.61
CA SER A 112 -30.39 9.01 25.84
C SER A 112 -30.30 8.21 24.52
N ALA A 113 -31.28 8.35 23.63
CA ALA A 113 -31.29 7.61 22.36
C ALA A 113 -30.13 8.03 21.43
N TYR A 114 -29.76 9.31 21.41
CA TYR A 114 -28.59 9.78 20.65
C TYR A 114 -27.27 9.31 21.24
N HIS A 115 -27.19 9.19 22.56
CA HIS A 115 -26.01 8.66 23.25
C HIS A 115 -25.80 7.16 22.96
N ASP A 116 -26.87 6.37 23.00
CA ASP A 116 -26.81 4.94 22.62
C ASP A 116 -26.37 4.76 21.16
N GLN A 117 -26.89 5.58 20.24
CA GLN A 117 -26.45 5.58 18.85
C GLN A 117 -24.98 5.94 18.70
N LEU A 118 -24.49 6.92 19.46
CA LEU A 118 -23.09 7.31 19.44
C LEU A 118 -22.19 6.17 19.95
N ILE A 119 -22.57 5.51 21.05
CA ILE A 119 -21.86 4.32 21.56
C ILE A 119 -21.79 3.24 20.49
N GLN A 120 -22.92 2.94 19.83
CA GLN A 120 -22.97 1.92 18.80
C GLN A 120 -22.03 2.25 17.62
N LEU A 121 -22.02 3.50 17.16
CA LEU A 121 -21.12 3.95 16.09
C LEU A 121 -19.65 3.85 16.49
N VAL A 122 -19.31 4.21 17.73
CA VAL A 122 -17.95 4.11 18.25
C VAL A 122 -17.50 2.65 18.35
N GLN A 123 -18.37 1.76 18.85
CA GLN A 123 -18.10 0.32 18.91
C GLN A 123 -17.94 -0.31 17.52
N GLU A 124 -18.76 0.09 16.55
CA GLU A 124 -18.63 -0.35 15.17
C GLU A 124 -17.31 0.14 14.55
N SER A 125 -16.94 1.40 14.80
CA SER A 125 -15.66 1.96 14.35
C SER A 125 -14.46 1.21 14.94
N LEU A 126 -14.51 0.86 16.24
CA LEU A 126 -13.49 0.03 16.89
C LEU A 126 -13.39 -1.35 16.24
N SER A 127 -14.53 -2.00 16.02
CA SER A 127 -14.58 -3.32 15.41
C SER A 127 -13.97 -3.32 14.01
N ARG A 128 -14.26 -2.30 13.21
CA ARG A 128 -13.67 -2.11 11.87
C ARG A 128 -12.16 -1.84 11.94
N SER A 129 -11.72 -1.01 12.88
CA SER A 129 -10.29 -0.71 13.10
C SER A 129 -9.51 -1.95 13.54
N ASP A 130 -10.06 -2.75 14.47
CA ASP A 130 -9.46 -4.02 14.91
C ASP A 130 -9.36 -5.03 13.75
N GLU A 131 -10.39 -5.12 12.89
CA GLU A 131 -10.35 -5.96 11.70
C GLU A 131 -9.28 -5.48 10.70
N PHE A 132 -9.17 -4.16 10.49
CA PHE A 132 -8.11 -3.59 9.66
C PHE A 132 -6.73 -3.96 10.20
N LEU A 133 -6.47 -3.76 11.49
CA LEU A 133 -5.22 -4.12 12.15
C LEU A 133 -4.88 -5.60 11.92
N TYR A 134 -5.85 -6.50 12.11
CA TYR A 134 -5.67 -7.92 11.86
C TYR A 134 -5.27 -8.21 10.40
N ARG A 135 -5.97 -7.62 9.43
CA ARG A 135 -5.71 -7.82 7.99
C ARG A 135 -4.35 -7.26 7.55
N VAL A 136 -3.97 -6.08 8.04
CA VAL A 136 -2.67 -5.47 7.74
C VAL A 136 -1.54 -6.26 8.38
N ASN A 137 -1.70 -6.70 9.64
CA ASN A 137 -0.70 -7.54 10.31
C ASN A 137 -0.49 -8.87 9.56
N LYS A 138 -1.57 -9.52 9.15
CA LYS A 138 -1.49 -10.74 8.34
C LYS A 138 -0.77 -10.50 7.00
N SER A 139 -1.06 -9.39 6.33
CA SER A 139 -0.38 -9.00 5.09
C SER A 139 1.12 -8.77 5.33
N ARG A 140 1.49 -8.09 6.43
CA ARG A 140 2.89 -7.86 6.80
C ARG A 140 3.62 -9.19 7.01
N ASP A 141 3.01 -10.14 7.72
CA ASP A 141 3.62 -11.44 8.00
C ASP A 141 3.87 -12.23 6.70
N GLN A 142 2.96 -12.13 5.72
CA GLN A 142 3.17 -12.72 4.39
C GLN A 142 4.33 -12.07 3.62
N VAL A 143 4.46 -10.74 3.70
CA VAL A 143 5.58 -10.02 3.07
C VAL A 143 6.90 -10.40 3.73
N VAL A 144 6.95 -10.47 5.06
CA VAL A 144 8.14 -10.92 5.82
C VAL A 144 8.53 -12.34 5.41
N PHE A 145 7.58 -13.26 5.34
CA PHE A 145 7.83 -14.61 4.86
C PHE A 145 8.41 -14.61 3.43
N ALA A 146 7.88 -13.78 2.53
CA ALA A 146 8.41 -13.65 1.17
C ALA A 146 9.85 -13.11 1.14
N ILE A 147 10.20 -12.15 2.02
CA ILE A 147 11.58 -11.66 2.18
C ILE A 147 12.51 -12.80 2.59
N GLU A 148 12.09 -13.61 3.56
CA GLU A 148 12.87 -14.76 4.02
C GLU A 148 13.08 -15.80 2.91
N GLN A 149 12.02 -16.15 2.17
CA GLN A 149 12.10 -17.07 1.04
C GLN A 149 13.05 -16.56 -0.05
N LYS A 150 12.97 -15.27 -0.38
CA LYS A 150 13.87 -14.61 -1.33
C LYS A 150 15.33 -14.68 -0.86
N ALA A 151 15.59 -14.43 0.43
CA ALA A 151 16.93 -14.52 1.01
C ALA A 151 17.46 -15.95 1.01
N GLN A 152 16.61 -16.95 1.31
CA GLN A 152 16.97 -18.35 1.25
C GLN A 152 17.30 -18.80 -0.19
N LEU A 153 16.47 -18.42 -1.16
CA LEU A 153 16.69 -18.71 -2.57
C LEU A 153 18.03 -18.13 -3.04
N LYS A 154 18.31 -16.86 -2.71
CA LYS A 154 19.60 -16.22 -3.03
C LYS A 154 20.78 -17.03 -2.48
N ARG A 155 20.73 -17.43 -1.21
CA ARG A 155 21.79 -18.25 -0.58
C ARG A 155 21.94 -19.63 -1.23
N GLN A 156 20.84 -20.26 -1.63
CA GLN A 156 20.89 -21.56 -2.30
C GLN A 156 21.53 -21.45 -3.68
N LEU A 157 21.16 -20.43 -4.46
CA LEU A 157 21.73 -20.18 -5.77
C LEU A 157 23.23 -19.83 -5.68
N GLU A 158 23.63 -19.01 -4.69
CA GLU A 158 25.05 -18.70 -4.45
C GLU A 158 25.87 -19.92 -4.02
N LYS A 159 25.24 -20.92 -3.38
CA LYS A 159 25.91 -22.19 -3.03
C LYS A 159 26.07 -23.11 -4.22
N THR A 160 25.08 -23.21 -5.10
CA THR A 160 25.12 -24.07 -6.29
C THR A 160 25.94 -23.47 -7.43
N ALA A 161 26.22 -22.17 -7.38
CA ALA A 161 27.11 -21.51 -8.33
C ALA A 161 28.60 -21.57 -7.95
N LYS A 162 28.96 -22.17 -6.80
CA LYS A 162 30.34 -22.46 -6.38
C LYS A 162 30.70 -23.90 -6.70
#